data_AF-A0A0G1EXS1-F1
#
_entry.id   AF-A0A0G1EXS1-F1
#
_cell.length_a   1.000
_cell.length_b   1.000
_cell.length_c   1.000
_cell.angle_alpha   90.00
_cell.angle_beta   90.00
_cell.angle_gamma   90.00
#
_symmetry.space_group_name_H-M   'P 1'
#
loop_
_entity.id
_entity.type
_entity.pdbx_description
1 polymer ?
#
loop_
_entity_poly.entity_id
_entity_poly.type
_entity_poly.pdbx_seq_one_letter_code
_entity_poly.pdbx_strand_id
1 'polypeptide(L)'
;MKSILEAGDVKNKKVFVRVDWNAPIESGKVVDDFRIKKSLPTLEYLKNAGAKVVIATHLEPKGTSAEPLKLYVPEGMKLLGNLRDNPGEERNSEEFAKELASKADIYVNEAFSVSHREHASIVGLPRLLPSFIGLQFALEIKELSKAFYPKKPFLFILGGAKFDTKLPLLKKFIHIADHIFVGGALANNFFKEQGVDIGNSLVSLGDFGLKELLKTGKIILPEDTIIKGGKILDAGPRTIENLKPLVSASRLVLWNGPLGPRLLWLK
;
A
#
# COMPACT_ATOMS: atom_id res chain seq x y z
N MET A 1 -6.50 3.25 -16.60
CA MET A 1 -5.83 1.96 -16.88
C MET A 1 -6.90 0.96 -17.28
N LYS A 2 -6.67 0.16 -18.31
CA LYS A 2 -7.62 -0.87 -18.76
C LYS A 2 -7.47 -2.13 -17.92
N SER A 3 -8.57 -2.70 -17.47
CA SER A 3 -8.60 -4.00 -16.82
C SER A 3 -8.29 -5.12 -17.82
N ILE A 4 -7.75 -6.24 -17.36
CA ILE A 4 -7.58 -7.46 -18.16
C ILE A 4 -8.91 -7.98 -18.73
N LEU A 5 -10.05 -7.61 -18.13
CA LEU A 5 -11.39 -7.90 -18.67
C LEU A 5 -11.67 -7.16 -19.99
N GLU A 6 -10.92 -6.10 -20.29
CA GLU A 6 -11.05 -5.28 -21.50
C GLU A 6 -10.04 -5.68 -22.59
N ALA A 7 -9.27 -6.76 -22.39
CA ALA A 7 -8.20 -7.17 -23.30
C ALA A 7 -8.68 -7.90 -24.57
N GLY A 8 -9.98 -8.18 -24.69
CA GLY A 8 -10.53 -9.02 -25.75
C GLY A 8 -10.12 -10.49 -25.59
N ASP A 9 -9.97 -11.21 -26.70
CA ASP A 9 -9.57 -12.62 -26.66
C ASP A 9 -8.08 -12.78 -26.30
N VAL A 10 -7.82 -13.55 -25.25
CA VAL A 10 -6.48 -13.89 -24.75
C VAL A 10 -6.11 -15.35 -24.95
N LYS A 11 -6.97 -16.14 -25.61
CA LYS A 11 -6.75 -17.56 -25.87
C LYS A 11 -5.46 -17.77 -26.65
N ASN A 12 -4.64 -18.72 -26.20
CA ASN A 12 -3.32 -19.08 -26.73
C ASN A 12 -2.25 -17.98 -26.68
N LYS A 13 -2.57 -16.75 -26.26
CA LYS A 13 -1.58 -15.67 -26.10
C LYS A 13 -0.70 -15.92 -24.89
N LYS A 14 0.58 -15.54 -25.00
CA LYS A 14 1.52 -15.52 -23.89
C LYS A 14 1.28 -14.26 -23.06
N VAL A 15 0.92 -14.41 -21.79
CA VAL A 15 0.60 -13.29 -20.91
C VAL A 15 1.65 -13.21 -19.80
N PHE A 16 2.38 -12.11 -19.76
CA PHE A 16 3.27 -11.78 -18.66
C PHE A 16 2.47 -11.16 -17.52
N VAL A 17 2.44 -11.79 -16.36
CA VAL A 17 1.72 -11.31 -15.18
C VAL A 17 2.72 -10.91 -14.11
N ARG A 18 2.84 -9.60 -13.86
CA ARG A 18 3.67 -9.05 -12.80
C ARG A 18 2.89 -9.07 -11.49
N VAL A 19 3.18 -10.03 -10.62
CA VAL A 19 2.53 -10.18 -9.30
C VAL A 19 3.41 -9.66 -8.18
N ASP A 20 2.83 -9.26 -7.05
CA ASP A 20 3.58 -8.97 -5.82
C ASP A 20 3.58 -10.18 -4.90
N TRP A 21 4.47 -11.15 -5.15
CA TRP A 21 4.66 -12.33 -4.29
C TRP A 21 5.86 -12.18 -3.35
N ASN A 22 6.21 -10.96 -2.96
CA ASN A 22 7.25 -10.72 -1.96
C ASN A 22 6.77 -11.15 -0.56
N ALA A 23 6.64 -12.46 -0.38
CA ALA A 23 6.18 -13.14 0.83
C ALA A 23 7.37 -13.49 1.73
N PRO A 24 7.22 -13.46 3.06
CA PRO A 24 8.27 -13.90 3.97
C PRO A 24 8.55 -15.39 3.78
N ILE A 25 9.82 -15.73 3.61
CA ILE A 25 10.30 -17.10 3.45
C ILE A 25 11.27 -17.42 4.57
N GLU A 26 10.99 -18.47 5.33
CA GLU A 26 11.83 -18.96 6.41
C GLU A 26 12.09 -20.45 6.21
N SER A 27 13.36 -20.87 6.33
CA SER A 27 13.77 -22.27 6.15
C SER A 27 13.24 -22.91 4.85
N GLY A 28 13.23 -22.12 3.77
CA GLY A 28 12.76 -22.55 2.45
C GLY A 28 11.24 -22.68 2.30
N LYS A 29 10.45 -22.16 3.25
CA LYS A 29 8.97 -22.22 3.22
C LYS A 29 8.37 -20.82 3.30
N VAL A 30 7.27 -20.61 2.58
CA VAL A 30 6.46 -19.39 2.70
C VAL A 30 5.75 -19.40 4.05
N VAL A 31 5.93 -18.34 4.84
CA VAL A 31 5.36 -18.19 6.18
C VAL A 31 3.99 -17.51 6.13
N ASP A 32 3.79 -16.60 5.18
CA ASP A 32 2.53 -15.89 4.94
C ASP A 32 2.25 -15.81 3.44
N ASP A 33 1.20 -16.48 3.00
CA ASP A 33 0.80 -16.60 1.60
C ASP A 33 -0.28 -15.57 1.19
N PHE A 34 -0.63 -14.62 2.06
CA PHE A 34 -1.68 -13.62 1.81
C PHE A 34 -1.50 -12.88 0.48
N ARG A 35 -0.27 -12.44 0.20
CA ARG A 35 0.08 -11.74 -1.05
C ARG A 35 -0.09 -12.61 -2.28
N ILE A 36 0.21 -13.91 -2.14
CA ILE A 36 0.11 -14.89 -3.22
C ILE A 36 -1.36 -15.15 -3.54
N LYS A 37 -2.16 -15.44 -2.51
CA LYS A 37 -3.61 -15.69 -2.62
C LYS A 37 -4.34 -14.54 -3.30
N LYS A 38 -3.94 -13.29 -3.02
CA LYS A 38 -4.55 -12.09 -3.60
C LYS A 38 -4.49 -12.02 -5.13
N SER A 39 -3.47 -12.58 -5.77
CA SER A 39 -3.35 -12.53 -7.23
C SER A 39 -3.91 -13.77 -7.93
N LEU A 40 -4.23 -14.84 -7.21
CA LEU A 40 -4.75 -16.09 -7.79
C LEU A 40 -5.99 -15.88 -8.66
N PRO A 41 -6.98 -15.04 -8.30
CA PRO A 41 -8.17 -14.83 -9.13
C PRO A 41 -7.84 -14.39 -10.56
N THR A 42 -6.82 -13.55 -10.73
CA THR A 42 -6.37 -13.08 -12.06
C THR A 42 -5.67 -14.18 -12.84
N LEU A 43 -4.86 -14.99 -12.17
CA LEU A 43 -4.18 -16.12 -12.79
C LEU A 43 -5.19 -17.18 -13.26
N GLU A 44 -6.17 -17.51 -12.41
CA GLU A 44 -7.26 -18.45 -12.73
C GLU A 44 -8.13 -17.93 -13.88
N TYR A 45 -8.49 -16.65 -13.88
CA TYR A 45 -9.19 -16.03 -15.00
C TYR A 45 -8.44 -16.21 -16.33
N LEU A 46 -7.14 -15.91 -16.34
CA LEU A 46 -6.30 -16.05 -17.54
C LEU A 46 -6.17 -17.52 -17.98
N LYS A 47 -6.02 -18.45 -17.04
CA LYS A 47 -6.00 -19.90 -17.33
C LYS A 47 -7.29 -20.36 -17.98
N ASN A 48 -8.43 -19.99 -17.40
CA ASN A 48 -9.75 -20.38 -17.90
C ASN A 48 -10.05 -19.76 -19.27
N ALA A 49 -9.48 -18.58 -19.55
CA ALA A 49 -9.51 -17.95 -20.88
C ALA A 49 -8.54 -18.60 -21.89
N GLY A 50 -7.76 -19.62 -21.50
CA GLY A 50 -6.84 -20.34 -22.37
C GLY A 50 -5.52 -19.61 -22.65
N ALA A 51 -5.14 -18.63 -21.83
CA ALA A 51 -3.87 -17.92 -21.96
C ALA A 51 -2.69 -18.77 -21.47
N LYS A 52 -1.50 -18.54 -22.05
CA LYS A 52 -0.23 -19.14 -21.60
C LYS A 52 0.47 -18.16 -20.66
N VAL A 53 0.33 -18.40 -19.35
CA VAL A 53 0.74 -17.42 -18.34
C VAL A 53 2.22 -17.61 -17.91
N VAL A 54 2.97 -16.50 -17.93
CA VAL A 54 4.29 -16.36 -17.31
C VAL A 54 4.15 -15.41 -16.12
N ILE A 55 4.41 -15.91 -14.92
CA ILE A 55 4.34 -15.16 -13.67
C ILE A 55 5.73 -14.62 -13.35
N ALA A 56 5.80 -13.35 -12.96
CA ALA A 56 7.03 -12.72 -12.53
C ALA A 56 6.82 -11.90 -11.26
N THR A 57 7.77 -12.00 -10.33
CA THR A 57 7.75 -11.29 -9.04
C THR A 57 9.15 -10.81 -8.67
N HIS A 58 9.21 -9.99 -7.63
CA HIS A 58 10.44 -9.71 -6.91
C HIS A 58 10.40 -10.35 -5.52
N LEU A 59 11.56 -10.64 -4.97
CA LEU A 59 11.76 -11.04 -3.58
C LEU A 59 12.85 -10.19 -2.95
N GLU A 60 12.65 -9.85 -1.68
CA GLU A 60 13.64 -9.20 -0.84
C GLU A 60 14.03 -10.12 0.34
N PRO A 61 15.32 -10.18 0.72
CA PRO A 61 16.47 -9.49 0.11
C PRO A 61 16.84 -10.01 -1.29
N LYS A 62 17.68 -9.27 -2.03
CA LYS A 62 18.22 -9.72 -3.33
C LYS A 62 18.93 -11.07 -3.19
N GLY A 63 18.81 -11.93 -4.20
CA GLY A 63 19.30 -13.30 -4.15
C GLY A 63 18.35 -14.29 -3.45
N THR A 64 17.21 -13.83 -2.91
CA THR A 64 16.18 -14.74 -2.39
C THR A 64 15.59 -15.56 -3.53
N SER A 65 15.67 -16.88 -3.41
CA SER A 65 15.18 -17.83 -4.40
C SER A 65 13.65 -17.82 -4.48
N ALA A 66 13.12 -17.84 -5.72
CA ALA A 66 11.70 -18.00 -6.00
C ALA A 66 11.23 -19.48 -5.94
N GLU A 67 12.13 -20.43 -5.67
CA GLU A 67 11.79 -21.86 -5.61
C GLU A 67 10.63 -22.18 -4.67
N PRO A 68 10.56 -21.64 -3.44
CA PRO A 68 9.46 -21.93 -2.52
C PRO A 68 8.08 -21.47 -3.04
N LEU A 69 8.06 -20.49 -3.96
CA LEU A 69 6.82 -19.97 -4.54
C LEU A 69 6.22 -20.91 -5.60
N LYS A 70 7.00 -21.85 -6.15
CA LYS A 70 6.52 -22.78 -7.19
C LYS A 70 5.34 -23.62 -6.73
N LEU A 71 5.25 -23.93 -5.43
CA LEU A 71 4.12 -24.67 -4.84
C LEU A 71 2.78 -23.94 -4.99
N TYR A 72 2.80 -22.62 -5.21
CA TYR A 72 1.61 -21.79 -5.38
C TYR A 72 1.32 -21.44 -6.84
N VAL A 73 2.18 -21.87 -7.77
CA VAL A 73 1.99 -21.61 -9.20
C VAL A 73 0.89 -22.53 -9.71
N PRO A 74 -0.22 -21.99 -10.27
CA PRO A 74 -1.25 -22.84 -10.84
C PRO A 74 -0.69 -23.70 -11.98
N GLU A 75 -1.22 -24.93 -12.09
CA GLU A 75 -0.80 -25.88 -13.13
C GLU A 75 -0.92 -25.26 -14.53
N GLY A 76 0.11 -25.50 -15.35
CA GLY A 76 0.22 -24.99 -16.73
C GLY A 76 0.84 -23.60 -16.86
N MET A 77 1.25 -22.98 -15.74
CA MET A 77 1.90 -21.67 -15.73
C MET A 77 3.40 -21.78 -15.42
N LYS A 78 4.17 -20.78 -15.82
CA LYS A 78 5.61 -20.69 -15.55
C LYS A 78 5.91 -19.53 -14.61
N LEU A 79 6.66 -19.79 -13.54
CA LEU A 79 7.23 -18.74 -12.70
C LEU A 79 8.66 -18.43 -13.13
N LEU A 80 8.97 -17.14 -13.29
CA LEU A 80 10.34 -16.65 -13.46
C LEU A 80 11.09 -16.58 -12.12
N GLY A 81 12.42 -16.55 -12.17
CA GLY A 81 13.24 -16.24 -10.99
C GLY A 81 12.96 -14.84 -10.43
N ASN A 82 13.62 -14.51 -9.32
CA ASN A 82 13.49 -13.19 -8.71
C ASN A 82 13.97 -12.10 -9.68
N LEU A 83 13.06 -11.22 -10.11
CA LEU A 83 13.38 -10.17 -11.09
C LEU A 83 14.50 -9.24 -10.64
N ARG A 84 14.67 -9.04 -9.32
CA ARG A 84 15.72 -8.17 -8.76
C ARG A 84 17.11 -8.77 -8.76
N ASP A 85 17.25 -10.04 -9.15
CA ASP A 85 18.56 -10.64 -9.39
C ASP A 85 19.19 -10.07 -10.68
N ASN A 86 18.36 -9.55 -11.61
CA ASN A 86 18.85 -8.74 -12.72
C ASN A 86 18.99 -7.27 -12.28
N PRO A 87 20.19 -6.67 -12.31
CA PRO A 87 20.39 -5.28 -11.90
C PRO A 87 19.65 -4.27 -12.79
N GLY A 88 19.26 -4.66 -14.01
CA GLY A 88 18.44 -3.87 -14.92
C GLY A 88 17.02 -3.66 -14.43
N GLU A 89 16.50 -4.49 -13.52
CA GLU A 89 15.15 -4.33 -12.95
C GLU A 89 15.02 -3.00 -12.20
N GLU A 90 15.89 -2.73 -11.24
CA GLU A 90 15.81 -1.52 -10.41
C GLU A 90 16.31 -0.26 -11.14
N ARG A 91 17.09 -0.42 -12.21
CA ARG A 91 17.56 0.69 -13.05
C ARG A 91 16.60 1.04 -14.20
N ASN A 92 15.47 0.34 -14.31
CA ASN A 92 14.55 0.48 -15.43
C ASN A 92 15.24 0.31 -16.80
N SER A 93 16.16 -0.66 -16.93
CA SER A 93 16.92 -0.87 -18.16
C SER A 93 16.00 -1.23 -19.32
N GLU A 94 16.19 -0.52 -20.44
CA GLU A 94 15.44 -0.77 -21.66
C GLU A 94 15.78 -2.15 -22.25
N GLU A 95 17.04 -2.57 -22.16
CA GLU A 95 17.51 -3.89 -22.60
C GLU A 95 16.78 -5.00 -21.84
N PHE A 96 16.68 -4.88 -20.51
CA PHE A 96 15.99 -5.86 -19.70
C PHE A 96 14.47 -5.84 -19.95
N ALA A 97 13.87 -4.66 -20.13
CA ALA A 97 12.46 -4.56 -20.53
C ALA A 97 12.17 -5.25 -21.87
N LYS A 98 13.05 -5.07 -22.88
CA LYS A 98 12.96 -5.76 -24.18
C LYS A 98 13.14 -7.27 -24.04
N GLU A 99 14.05 -7.72 -23.18
CA GLU A 99 14.23 -9.14 -22.87
C GLU A 99 12.95 -9.77 -22.30
N LEU A 100 12.29 -9.09 -21.34
CA LEU A 100 11.02 -9.53 -20.79
C LEU A 100 9.89 -9.48 -21.84
N ALA A 101 9.86 -8.44 -22.67
CA ALA A 101 8.85 -8.26 -23.71
C ALA A 101 8.89 -9.39 -24.75
N SER A 102 10.09 -9.89 -25.10
CA SER A 102 10.25 -11.00 -26.05
C SER A 102 9.56 -12.31 -25.63
N LYS A 103 9.17 -12.43 -24.35
CA LYS A 103 8.59 -13.65 -23.76
C LYS A 103 7.06 -13.62 -23.72
N ALA A 104 6.40 -12.51 -24.09
CA ALA A 104 4.95 -12.36 -23.97
C ALA A 104 4.34 -11.47 -25.06
N ASP A 105 3.06 -11.69 -25.33
CA ASP A 105 2.25 -10.89 -26.25
C ASP A 105 1.49 -9.77 -25.51
N ILE A 106 1.18 -10.00 -24.23
CA ILE A 106 0.40 -9.09 -23.37
C ILE A 106 1.08 -8.96 -22.02
N TYR A 107 1.03 -7.77 -21.44
CA TYR A 107 1.44 -7.49 -20.08
C TYR A 107 0.23 -7.24 -19.17
N VAL A 108 0.25 -7.84 -17.98
CA VAL A 108 -0.73 -7.62 -16.91
C VAL A 108 0.02 -7.25 -15.63
N ASN A 109 -0.22 -6.04 -15.12
CA ASN A 109 0.25 -5.67 -13.79
C ASN A 109 -0.76 -6.13 -12.74
N GLU A 110 -0.31 -6.91 -11.77
CA GLU A 110 -1.08 -7.36 -10.60
C GLU A 110 -0.31 -7.06 -9.29
N ALA A 111 0.52 -6.02 -9.33
CA ALA A 111 1.44 -5.62 -8.27
C ALA A 111 1.23 -4.14 -7.87
N PHE A 112 0.01 -3.79 -7.41
CA PHE A 112 -0.37 -2.43 -6.98
C PHE A 112 0.67 -1.81 -6.03
N SER A 113 1.04 -2.55 -4.99
CA SER A 113 1.89 -2.10 -3.87
C SER A 113 3.26 -1.55 -4.31
N VAL A 114 3.80 -2.05 -5.42
CA VAL A 114 5.11 -1.67 -5.97
C VAL A 114 5.01 -0.89 -7.26
N SER A 115 3.80 -0.56 -7.71
CA SER A 115 3.57 0.21 -8.94
C SER A 115 4.03 1.66 -8.85
N HIS A 116 4.41 2.13 -7.66
CA HIS A 116 5.05 3.43 -7.44
C HIS A 116 6.57 3.43 -7.74
N ARG A 117 7.14 2.27 -8.09
CA ARG A 117 8.58 2.13 -8.37
C ARG A 117 8.85 2.18 -9.88
N GLU A 118 9.89 2.90 -10.25
CA GLU A 118 10.37 2.98 -11.64
C GLU A 118 11.24 1.78 -12.00
N HIS A 119 10.67 0.57 -11.99
CA HIS A 119 11.40 -0.65 -12.36
C HIS A 119 11.12 -1.06 -13.80
N ALA A 120 12.01 -1.85 -14.40
CA ALA A 120 11.86 -2.36 -15.76
C ALA A 120 10.54 -3.15 -15.93
N SER A 121 10.21 -4.05 -15.00
CA SER A 121 8.95 -4.82 -15.05
C SER A 121 7.67 -4.03 -14.72
N ILE A 122 7.79 -2.79 -14.24
CA ILE A 122 6.67 -1.93 -13.80
C ILE A 122 6.43 -0.73 -14.72
N VAL A 123 7.49 -0.18 -15.32
CA VAL A 123 7.44 1.03 -16.16
C VAL A 123 7.97 0.77 -17.57
N GLY A 124 9.10 0.06 -17.71
CA GLY A 124 9.72 -0.21 -19.00
C GLY A 124 8.89 -1.18 -19.86
N LEU A 125 8.66 -2.39 -19.36
CA LEU A 125 7.94 -3.46 -20.05
C LEU A 125 6.53 -3.06 -20.51
N PRO A 126 5.69 -2.38 -19.69
CA PRO A 126 4.35 -2.00 -20.12
C PRO A 126 4.30 -1.00 -21.29
N ARG A 127 5.42 -0.31 -21.59
CA ARG A 127 5.52 0.57 -22.77
C ARG A 127 5.74 -0.21 -24.06
N LEU A 128 6.20 -1.45 -23.95
CA LEU A 128 6.57 -2.30 -25.09
C LEU A 128 5.43 -3.26 -25.50
N LEU A 129 4.48 -3.52 -24.61
CA LEU A 129 3.39 -4.47 -24.84
C LEU A 129 2.01 -3.85 -24.57
N PRO A 130 0.94 -4.35 -25.22
CA PRO A 130 -0.42 -4.09 -24.77
C PRO A 130 -0.56 -4.41 -23.28
N SER A 131 -0.95 -3.40 -22.50
CA SER A 131 -0.82 -3.42 -21.05
C SER A 131 -2.15 -3.24 -20.34
N PHE A 132 -2.40 -4.12 -19.39
CA PHE A 132 -3.61 -4.15 -18.57
C PHE A 132 -3.26 -4.25 -17.09
N ILE A 133 -4.25 -3.98 -16.25
CA ILE A 133 -4.19 -4.28 -14.82
C ILE A 133 -5.02 -5.53 -14.52
N GLY A 134 -4.55 -6.34 -13.58
CA GLY A 134 -5.26 -7.50 -13.10
C GLY A 134 -6.48 -7.14 -12.25
N LEU A 135 -7.25 -8.14 -11.86
CA LEU A 135 -8.52 -7.99 -11.15
C LEU A 135 -8.33 -7.37 -9.76
N GLN A 136 -7.30 -7.81 -9.02
CA GLN A 136 -7.05 -7.30 -7.67
C GLN A 136 -6.52 -5.86 -7.74
N PHE A 137 -5.64 -5.54 -8.68
CA PHE A 137 -5.14 -4.19 -8.91
C PHE A 137 -6.27 -3.25 -9.31
N ALA A 138 -7.17 -3.67 -10.20
CA ALA A 138 -8.37 -2.91 -10.55
C ALA A 138 -9.28 -2.67 -9.34
N LEU A 139 -9.48 -3.68 -8.48
CA LEU A 139 -10.25 -3.54 -7.25
C LEU A 139 -9.59 -2.56 -6.28
N GLU A 140 -8.28 -2.65 -6.08
CA GLU A 140 -7.55 -1.72 -5.19
C GLU A 140 -7.67 -0.27 -5.66
N ILE A 141 -7.55 -0.02 -6.97
CA ILE A 141 -7.79 1.32 -7.54
C ILE A 141 -9.23 1.76 -7.31
N LYS A 142 -10.21 0.89 -7.59
CA LYS A 142 -11.64 1.20 -7.40
C LYS A 142 -11.96 1.58 -5.96
N GLU A 143 -11.48 0.79 -5.00
CA GLU A 143 -11.74 1.01 -3.58
C GLU A 143 -11.01 2.24 -3.05
N LEU A 144 -9.73 2.43 -3.40
CA LEU A 144 -8.98 3.61 -2.98
C LEU A 144 -9.50 4.91 -3.61
N SER A 145 -10.02 4.84 -4.84
CA SER A 145 -10.59 6.01 -5.52
C SER A 145 -11.81 6.60 -4.81
N LYS A 146 -12.54 5.77 -4.04
CA LYS A 146 -13.66 6.24 -3.21
C LYS A 146 -13.24 7.29 -2.19
N ALA A 147 -11.98 7.27 -1.73
CA ALA A 147 -11.47 8.27 -0.79
C ALA A 147 -11.36 9.67 -1.40
N PHE A 148 -11.28 9.79 -2.73
CA PHE A 148 -11.24 11.09 -3.42
C PHE A 148 -12.64 11.65 -3.70
N TYR A 149 -13.67 10.80 -3.68
CA TYR A 149 -15.09 11.18 -3.85
C TYR A 149 -15.96 10.48 -2.78
N PRO A 150 -15.74 10.78 -1.50
CA PRO A 150 -16.23 9.96 -0.41
C PRO A 150 -17.71 10.20 -0.16
N LYS A 151 -18.43 9.14 0.20
CA LYS A 151 -19.75 9.28 0.83
C LYS A 151 -19.57 9.92 2.20
N LYS A 152 -20.46 10.87 2.51
CA LYS A 152 -20.42 11.70 3.72
C LYS A 152 -21.33 11.13 4.82
N PRO A 153 -20.92 11.17 6.11
CA PRO A 153 -19.67 11.75 6.63
C PRO A 153 -18.41 10.89 6.34
N PHE A 154 -17.29 11.54 6.12
CA PHE A 154 -15.97 10.96 5.85
C PHE A 154 -14.99 11.32 6.96
N LEU A 155 -14.51 10.29 7.65
CA LEU A 155 -13.45 10.36 8.64
C LEU A 155 -12.11 9.91 8.06
N PHE A 156 -11.10 10.75 8.19
CA PHE A 156 -9.71 10.39 7.89
C PHE A 156 -8.91 10.25 9.19
N ILE A 157 -8.35 9.08 9.45
CA ILE A 157 -7.51 8.80 10.62
C ILE A 157 -6.06 8.74 10.15
N LEU A 158 -5.23 9.66 10.67
CA LEU A 158 -3.83 9.80 10.31
C LEU A 158 -2.95 9.58 11.53
N GLY A 159 -2.06 8.60 11.44
CA GLY A 159 -1.08 8.28 12.48
C GLY A 159 0.34 8.14 11.91
N GLY A 160 1.30 7.97 12.80
CA GLY A 160 2.71 7.78 12.44
C GLY A 160 3.68 8.60 13.28
N ALA A 161 4.95 8.56 12.89
CA ALA A 161 6.05 9.13 13.67
C ALA A 161 6.63 10.44 13.09
N LYS A 162 6.59 10.61 11.76
CA LYS A 162 7.24 11.72 11.04
C LYS A 162 6.20 12.59 10.35
N PHE A 163 6.16 13.87 10.70
CA PHE A 163 5.15 14.80 10.21
C PHE A 163 5.37 15.17 8.74
N ASP A 164 6.62 15.40 8.34
CA ASP A 164 7.00 15.79 6.97
C ASP A 164 6.47 14.83 5.90
N THR A 165 6.52 13.52 6.18
CA THR A 165 6.08 12.48 5.24
C THR A 165 4.56 12.34 5.17
N LYS A 166 3.83 12.90 6.14
CA LYS A 166 2.37 12.81 6.28
C LYS A 166 1.67 14.13 5.95
N LEU A 167 2.37 15.26 5.99
CA LEU A 167 1.82 16.57 5.69
C LEU A 167 1.16 16.66 4.31
N PRO A 168 1.72 16.12 3.21
CA PRO A 168 1.04 16.15 1.91
C PRO A 168 -0.31 15.42 1.93
N LEU A 169 -0.39 14.31 2.69
CA LEU A 169 -1.61 13.54 2.84
C LEU A 169 -2.65 14.32 3.66
N LEU A 170 -2.22 14.94 4.76
CA LEU A 170 -3.07 15.79 5.59
C LEU A 170 -3.62 16.99 4.79
N LYS A 171 -2.76 17.71 4.07
CA LYS A 171 -3.15 18.83 3.19
C LYS A 171 -4.12 18.40 2.10
N LYS A 172 -3.97 17.18 1.55
CA LYS A 172 -4.92 16.66 0.56
C LYS A 172 -6.29 16.40 1.19
N PHE A 173 -6.32 15.72 2.33
CA PHE A 173 -7.58 15.28 2.93
C PHE A 173 -8.28 16.35 3.77
N ILE A 174 -7.62 17.45 4.16
CA ILE A 174 -8.27 18.59 4.84
C ILE A 174 -9.42 19.20 4.02
N HIS A 175 -9.29 19.18 2.70
CA HIS A 175 -10.32 19.69 1.78
C HIS A 175 -11.44 18.67 1.52
N ILE A 176 -11.20 17.38 1.78
CA ILE A 176 -12.08 16.29 1.38
C ILE A 176 -12.82 15.70 2.59
N ALA A 177 -12.14 15.49 3.71
CA ALA A 177 -12.70 14.91 4.93
C ALA A 177 -13.62 15.88 5.67
N ASP A 178 -14.59 15.34 6.38
CA ASP A 178 -15.42 16.10 7.33
C ASP A 178 -14.72 16.18 8.68
N HIS A 179 -14.11 15.05 9.09
CA HIS A 179 -13.33 14.95 10.31
C HIS A 179 -11.99 14.30 10.02
N ILE A 180 -10.94 14.80 10.68
CA ILE A 180 -9.59 14.24 10.60
C ILE A 180 -9.07 13.99 11.99
N PHE A 181 -8.93 12.72 12.35
CA PHE A 181 -8.27 12.34 13.59
C PHE A 181 -6.76 12.24 13.37
N VAL A 182 -5.96 12.97 14.14
CA VAL A 182 -4.49 12.89 14.08
C VAL A 182 -3.95 12.27 15.36
N GLY A 183 -3.35 11.08 15.27
CA GLY A 183 -2.72 10.38 16.39
C GLY A 183 -1.24 10.08 16.17
N GLY A 184 -0.65 9.24 17.03
CA GLY A 184 0.78 8.95 17.00
C GLY A 184 1.63 10.16 17.37
N ALA A 185 2.92 10.12 17.01
CA ALA A 185 3.80 11.26 17.27
C ALA A 185 3.42 12.51 16.46
N LEU A 186 2.56 12.36 15.44
CA LEU A 186 1.99 13.51 14.73
C LEU A 186 1.17 14.40 15.65
N ALA A 187 0.43 13.82 16.61
CA ALA A 187 -0.36 14.58 17.58
C ALA A 187 0.54 15.44 18.49
N ASN A 188 1.75 14.96 18.82
CA ASN A 188 2.69 15.71 19.67
C ASN A 188 3.10 17.05 19.07
N ASN A 189 3.21 17.14 17.73
CA ASN A 189 3.45 18.40 17.04
C ASN A 189 2.32 19.42 17.30
N PHE A 190 1.06 18.97 17.27
CA PHE A 190 -0.08 19.83 17.58
C PHE A 190 -0.17 20.19 19.06
N PHE A 191 0.06 19.23 19.96
CA PHE A 191 0.10 19.49 21.40
C PHE A 191 1.15 20.55 21.75
N LYS A 192 2.35 20.43 21.18
CA LYS A 192 3.42 21.44 21.35
C LYS A 192 3.01 22.81 20.81
N GLU A 193 2.35 22.88 19.66
CA GLU A 193 1.81 24.13 19.09
C GLU A 193 0.76 24.78 20.01
N GLN A 194 -0.05 23.97 20.69
CA GLN A 194 -1.06 24.41 21.66
C GLN A 194 -0.47 24.76 23.04
N GLY A 195 0.86 24.66 23.23
CA GLY A 195 1.53 24.93 24.49
C GLY A 195 1.38 23.83 25.55
N VAL A 196 0.93 22.63 25.16
CA VAL A 196 0.86 21.47 26.05
C VAL A 196 2.27 20.95 26.31
N ASP A 197 2.60 20.67 27.58
CA ASP A 197 3.85 20.00 27.93
C ASP A 197 3.82 18.54 27.45
N ILE A 198 4.70 18.22 26.51
CA ILE A 198 4.83 16.90 25.91
C ILE A 198 6.05 16.13 26.46
N GLY A 199 6.79 16.69 27.41
CA GLY A 199 8.02 16.09 27.94
C GLY A 199 9.03 15.72 26.84
N ASN A 200 9.52 14.48 26.88
CA ASN A 200 10.53 13.96 25.94
C ASN A 200 9.91 13.28 24.71
N SER A 201 8.65 13.58 24.40
CA SER A 201 7.92 12.94 23.29
C SER A 201 8.51 13.30 21.93
N LEU A 202 8.40 12.37 20.98
CA LEU A 202 8.88 12.58 19.62
C LEU A 202 8.08 13.71 18.93
N VAL A 203 8.81 14.67 18.35
CA VAL A 203 8.25 15.79 17.57
C VAL A 203 9.09 15.96 16.31
N SER A 204 8.43 16.16 15.18
CA SER A 204 9.12 16.51 13.94
C SER A 204 9.49 18.00 13.95
N LEU A 205 10.69 18.34 13.49
CA LEU A 205 11.17 19.72 13.41
C LEU A 205 10.77 20.33 12.07
N GLY A 206 10.29 21.57 12.09
CA GLY A 206 9.88 22.29 10.88
C GLY A 206 8.65 23.14 11.13
N ASP A 207 8.39 24.09 10.22
CA ASP A 207 7.12 24.79 10.16
C ASP A 207 6.14 24.02 9.27
N PHE A 208 5.08 23.52 9.88
CA PHE A 208 4.04 22.74 9.22
C PHE A 208 2.72 23.51 9.05
N GLY A 209 2.66 24.78 9.45
CA GLY A 209 1.43 25.56 9.41
C GLY A 209 0.32 25.00 10.31
N LEU A 210 0.69 24.45 11.49
CA LEU A 210 -0.23 23.74 12.38
C LEU A 210 -1.38 24.62 12.86
N LYS A 211 -1.14 25.91 13.12
CA LYS A 211 -2.19 26.88 13.49
C LYS A 211 -3.27 26.97 12.42
N GLU A 212 -2.89 27.05 11.15
CA GLU A 212 -3.85 27.14 10.04
C GLU A 212 -4.63 25.83 9.88
N LEU A 213 -3.98 24.67 10.09
CA LEU A 213 -4.66 23.39 10.09
C LEU A 213 -5.69 23.27 11.22
N LEU A 214 -5.38 23.74 12.43
CA LEU A 214 -6.31 23.75 13.56
C LEU A 214 -7.52 24.67 13.32
N LYS A 215 -7.30 25.85 12.72
CA LYS A 215 -8.39 26.81 12.39
C LYS A 215 -9.46 26.25 11.47
N THR A 216 -9.17 25.18 10.72
CA THR A 216 -10.17 24.52 9.86
C THR A 216 -11.34 23.91 10.65
N GLY A 217 -11.16 23.65 11.95
CA GLY A 217 -12.15 22.99 12.80
C GLY A 217 -12.36 21.50 12.50
N LYS A 218 -11.61 20.93 11.55
CA LYS A 218 -11.75 19.52 11.13
C LYS A 218 -10.79 18.57 11.87
N ILE A 219 -9.71 19.11 12.44
CA ILE A 219 -8.69 18.34 13.13
C ILE A 219 -9.20 17.95 14.53
N ILE A 220 -9.18 16.65 14.80
CA ILE A 220 -9.48 16.04 16.10
C ILE A 220 -8.17 15.44 16.62
N LEU A 221 -7.79 15.79 17.85
CA LEU A 221 -6.61 15.29 18.53
C LEU A 221 -7.02 14.32 19.65
N PRO A 222 -6.10 13.48 20.16
CA PRO A 222 -6.34 12.69 21.36
C PRO A 222 -6.69 13.60 22.55
N GLU A 223 -7.73 13.23 23.28
CA GLU A 223 -8.16 13.93 24.51
C GLU A 223 -7.30 13.50 25.71
N ASP A 224 -6.87 12.24 25.68
CA ASP A 224 -5.96 11.65 26.65
C ASP A 224 -4.89 10.82 25.94
N THR A 225 -3.79 10.59 26.64
CA THR A 225 -2.62 9.90 26.08
C THR A 225 -2.04 8.92 27.09
N ILE A 226 -1.50 7.81 26.60
CA ILE A 226 -0.70 6.89 27.40
C ILE A 226 0.73 7.45 27.48
N ILE A 227 1.17 7.81 28.68
CA ILE A 227 2.51 8.35 28.94
C ILE A 227 3.35 7.30 29.68
N LYS A 228 4.57 7.03 29.20
CA LYS A 228 5.55 6.16 29.87
C LYS A 228 6.94 6.75 29.76
N GLY A 229 7.66 6.85 30.88
CA GLY A 229 9.01 7.41 30.91
C GLY A 229 9.08 8.87 30.41
N GLY A 230 8.05 9.67 30.69
CA GLY A 230 7.95 11.06 30.26
C GLY A 230 7.72 11.25 28.75
N LYS A 231 7.23 10.21 28.06
CA LYS A 231 6.91 10.24 26.62
C LYS A 231 5.47 9.80 26.38
N ILE A 232 4.76 10.55 25.56
CA ILE A 232 3.48 10.16 24.95
C ILE A 232 3.77 9.03 23.96
N LEU A 233 3.15 7.89 24.18
CA LEU A 233 3.31 6.72 23.35
C LEU A 233 2.06 6.45 22.50
N ASP A 234 0.87 6.63 23.05
CA ASP A 234 -0.37 6.29 22.34
C ASP A 234 -1.53 7.21 22.75
N ALA A 235 -2.61 7.16 21.97
CA ALA A 235 -3.91 7.67 22.39
C ALA A 235 -4.40 6.91 23.63
N GLY A 236 -5.01 7.62 24.58
CA GLY A 236 -5.56 7.04 25.79
C GLY A 236 -6.91 6.34 25.59
N PRO A 237 -7.38 5.61 26.60
CA PRO A 237 -8.64 4.85 26.51
C PRO A 237 -9.85 5.74 26.22
N ARG A 238 -9.93 6.96 26.80
CA ARG A 238 -11.07 7.86 26.53
C ARG A 238 -11.08 8.34 25.09
N THR A 239 -9.91 8.62 24.53
CA THR A 239 -9.74 8.95 23.11
C THR A 239 -10.26 7.82 22.22
N ILE A 240 -9.92 6.57 22.54
CA ILE A 240 -10.40 5.41 21.77
C ILE A 240 -11.91 5.24 21.92
N GLU A 241 -12.47 5.42 23.12
CA GLU A 241 -13.91 5.38 23.35
C GLU A 241 -14.66 6.46 22.56
N ASN A 242 -14.14 7.68 22.52
CA ASN A 242 -14.72 8.81 21.79
C ASN A 242 -14.54 8.68 20.27
N LEU A 243 -13.55 7.94 19.79
CA LEU A 243 -13.37 7.67 18.36
C LEU A 243 -14.38 6.64 17.82
N LYS A 244 -14.82 5.68 18.64
CA LYS A 244 -15.81 4.64 18.26
C LYS A 244 -17.12 5.20 17.67
N PRO A 245 -17.82 6.17 18.30
CA PRO A 245 -19.05 6.72 17.73
C PRO A 245 -18.78 7.48 16.42
N LEU A 246 -17.64 8.15 16.30
CA LEU A 246 -17.27 8.87 15.08
C LEU A 246 -17.02 7.91 13.90
N VAL A 247 -16.31 6.81 14.16
CA VAL A 247 -16.13 5.72 13.19
C VAL A 247 -17.49 5.12 12.80
N SER A 248 -18.37 4.87 13.77
CA SER A 248 -19.68 4.25 13.54
C SER A 248 -20.63 5.16 12.73
N ALA A 249 -20.55 6.48 12.93
CA ALA A 249 -21.35 7.46 12.19
C ALA A 249 -20.79 7.76 10.78
N SER A 250 -19.56 7.36 10.49
CA SER A 250 -18.91 7.64 9.21
C SER A 250 -19.35 6.68 8.12
N ARG A 251 -19.72 7.22 6.95
CA ARG A 251 -20.01 6.43 5.74
C ARG A 251 -18.74 5.97 5.04
N LEU A 252 -17.61 6.62 5.29
CA LEU A 252 -16.29 6.17 4.89
C LEU A 252 -15.29 6.48 6.00
N VAL A 253 -14.40 5.52 6.28
CA VAL A 253 -13.23 5.71 7.12
C VAL A 253 -11.99 5.36 6.29
N LEU A 254 -11.06 6.30 6.20
CA LEU A 254 -9.72 6.04 5.66
C LEU A 254 -8.72 6.10 6.82
N TRP A 255 -8.03 5.00 7.10
CA TRP A 255 -7.05 4.94 8.18
C TRP A 255 -5.64 4.72 7.63
N ASN A 256 -4.74 5.67 7.87
CA ASN A 256 -3.34 5.59 7.49
C ASN A 256 -2.40 5.82 8.68
N GLY A 257 -1.75 4.75 9.14
CA GLY A 257 -0.70 4.82 10.16
C GLY A 257 -1.20 4.56 11.58
N PRO A 258 -0.31 4.08 12.47
CA PRO A 258 -0.68 3.70 13.83
C PRO A 258 -0.86 4.92 14.75
N LEU A 259 -1.69 4.78 15.78
CA LEU A 259 -1.94 5.82 16.79
C LEU A 259 -0.87 5.84 17.91
N GLY A 260 -0.05 4.79 17.98
CA GLY A 260 1.10 4.64 18.88
C GLY A 260 1.97 3.44 18.46
N PRO A 261 3.08 3.14 19.14
CA PRO A 261 3.82 1.93 18.90
C PRO A 261 2.93 0.74 19.28
N ARG A 262 2.83 -0.28 18.40
CA ARG A 262 1.95 -1.48 18.51
C ARG A 262 2.06 -2.29 19.83
N LEU A 263 2.87 -1.86 20.78
CA LEU A 263 3.30 -2.60 21.97
C LEU A 263 2.44 -2.38 23.22
N LEU A 264 1.47 -1.45 23.21
CA LEU A 264 0.75 -1.07 24.43
C LEU A 264 -0.63 -1.71 24.61
N TRP A 265 -1.29 -2.16 23.53
CA TRP A 265 -2.63 -2.76 23.60
C TRP A 265 -2.64 -4.30 23.62
N LEU A 266 -1.47 -4.93 23.46
CA LEU A 266 -1.32 -6.39 23.40
C LEU A 266 -0.73 -6.98 24.69
N LYS A 267 -0.90 -6.30 25.82
CA LYS A 267 -0.52 -6.80 27.14
C LYS A 267 -1.70 -6.70 28.10
#